data_AF-A0ABD1JNB2-F1
#
_entry.id   AF-A0ABD1JNB2-F1
#
_cell.length_a   1.000
_cell.length_b   1.000
_cell.length_c   1.000
_cell.angle_alpha   90.00
_cell.angle_beta   90.00
_cell.angle_gamma   90.00
#
_symmetry.space_group_name_H-M   'P 1'
#
loop_
_entity.id
_entity.type
_entity.pdbx_description
1 polymer ?
#
loop_
_entity_poly.entity_id
_entity_poly.type
_entity_poly.pdbx_seq_one_letter_code
_entity_poly.pdbx_strand_id
1 'polypeptide(L)'
;MRNAEETDGFDGEASNTSMISGASSPYQPTTEPVHARNVLGGIRCDTEYLRSHFGILKVIEVALALISFICIETIMMCSPCGGIYFFEFVSCSAFVVTGVLLLIFSLNLHTKVPHINWNLTDLVNTVISTFFFLLASIVLAAVNQSGAGANVTSVKGSRKSGAEIAAVVFGFLVTGVYAFNCYLAVRRWRRGEGQAGQLASSEYMRARTASRGEVEARPELQ
;
A
#
# COMPACT_ATOMS: atom_id res chain seq x y z
N MET A 1 34.52 23.72 10.55
CA MET A 1 34.16 25.08 10.14
C MET A 1 32.93 25.49 10.94
N ARG A 2 33.09 26.59 11.68
CA ARG A 2 32.08 27.30 12.47
C ARG A 2 31.22 28.15 11.53
N ASN A 3 29.98 28.42 11.97
CA ASN A 3 29.16 29.65 11.87
C ASN A 3 27.70 29.18 12.15
N ALA A 4 26.97 29.50 13.22
CA ALA A 4 26.77 30.71 14.04
C ALA A 4 26.19 31.90 13.26
N GLU A 5 24.89 32.18 13.47
CA GLU A 5 24.20 33.47 13.65
C GLU A 5 22.67 33.17 13.77
N GLU A 6 22.09 33.29 14.98
CA GLU A 6 21.32 34.43 15.53
C GLU A 6 19.80 34.20 15.39
N THR A 7 19.11 33.80 16.46
CA THR A 7 18.37 34.65 17.42
C THR A 7 17.33 35.56 16.77
N ASP A 8 16.06 35.19 16.91
CA ASP A 8 15.01 36.15 17.23
C ASP A 8 14.05 35.51 18.24
N GLY A 9 14.04 36.09 19.42
CA GLY A 9 13.15 35.73 20.50
C GLY A 9 11.75 36.24 20.22
N PHE A 10 10.77 35.43 20.57
CA PHE A 10 9.45 35.92 20.92
C PHE A 10 8.96 35.14 22.12
N ASP A 11 9.20 35.71 23.30
CA ASP A 11 8.67 35.26 24.57
C ASP A 11 7.15 35.46 24.57
N GLY A 12 6.44 34.42 24.11
CA GLY A 12 5.01 34.28 24.31
C GLY A 12 4.74 33.70 25.69
N GLU A 13 4.85 34.56 26.71
CA GLU A 13 4.36 34.31 28.06
C GLU A 13 2.87 33.95 28.01
N ALA A 14 2.55 32.66 28.15
CA ALA A 14 1.20 32.17 28.38
C ALA A 14 1.16 31.47 29.74
N SER A 15 0.94 32.30 30.76
CA SER A 15 0.37 31.99 32.08
C SER A 15 0.29 30.52 32.45
N ASN A 16 1.21 30.07 33.29
CA ASN A 16 0.98 28.94 34.18
C ASN A 16 -0.14 29.33 35.16
N THR A 17 -1.40 29.10 34.80
CA THR A 17 -2.49 29.14 35.77
C THR A 17 -2.38 27.85 36.59
N SER A 18 -1.79 27.97 37.78
CA SER A 18 -1.79 26.93 38.78
C SER A 18 -3.24 26.56 39.12
N MET A 19 -3.71 25.42 38.61
CA MET A 19 -4.96 24.81 39.01
C MET A 19 -4.78 24.22 40.42
N ILE A 20 -4.91 25.06 41.43
CA ILE A 20 -5.04 24.60 42.81
C ILE A 20 -6.39 23.88 42.88
N SER A 21 -6.35 22.57 43.13
CA SER A 21 -7.54 21.72 43.17
C SER A 21 -8.41 22.10 44.38
N GLY A 22 -9.46 22.88 44.13
CA GLY A 22 -10.62 22.95 45.00
C GLY A 22 -11.48 21.72 44.78
N ALA A 23 -11.26 20.68 45.59
CA ALA A 23 -12.03 19.44 45.57
C ALA A 23 -13.47 19.65 46.12
N SER A 24 -14.39 20.26 45.35
CA SER A 24 -15.83 20.22 45.66
C SER A 24 -16.78 20.71 44.54
N SER A 25 -16.49 20.50 43.25
CA SER A 25 -17.48 20.76 42.18
C SER A 25 -18.00 19.45 41.59
N PRO A 26 -19.33 19.19 41.60
CA PRO A 26 -19.94 18.02 40.95
C PRO A 26 -19.76 17.99 39.42
N TYR A 27 -19.36 19.13 38.83
CA TYR A 27 -19.07 19.27 37.42
C TYR A 27 -17.55 19.34 37.26
N GLN A 28 -16.92 18.17 37.18
CA GLN A 28 -15.55 18.07 36.70
C GLN A 28 -15.57 18.24 35.18
N PRO A 29 -14.93 19.27 34.59
CA PRO A 29 -14.83 19.39 33.15
C PRO A 29 -14.01 18.21 32.63
N THR A 30 -14.62 17.28 31.89
CA THR A 30 -13.89 16.30 31.09
C THR A 30 -13.34 17.00 29.86
N THR A 31 -12.34 17.85 30.05
CA THR A 31 -11.51 18.30 28.94
C THR A 31 -10.58 17.14 28.62
N GLU A 32 -11.02 16.27 27.72
CA GLU A 32 -10.09 15.43 26.97
C GLU A 32 -8.99 16.35 26.40
N PRO A 33 -7.69 16.01 26.54
CA PRO A 33 -6.64 16.85 26.01
C PRO A 33 -6.85 16.96 24.50
N VAL A 34 -7.23 18.15 24.04
CA VAL A 34 -7.29 18.46 22.61
C VAL A 34 -5.86 18.38 22.13
N HIS A 35 -5.48 17.24 21.54
CA HIS A 35 -4.23 17.13 20.82
C HIS A 35 -4.21 18.28 19.82
N ALA A 36 -3.28 19.21 20.02
CA ALA A 36 -3.02 20.28 19.08
C ALA A 36 -2.76 19.64 17.72
N ARG A 37 -3.79 19.59 16.87
CA ARG A 37 -3.68 19.21 15.48
C ARG A 37 -2.91 20.33 14.84
N ASN A 38 -1.59 20.19 14.81
CA ASN A 38 -0.74 20.94 13.90
C ASN A 38 -1.15 20.53 12.48
N VAL A 39 -2.15 21.21 11.93
CA VAL A 39 -2.70 20.97 10.59
C VAL A 39 -1.64 21.16 9.50
N LEU A 40 -0.49 21.77 9.83
CA LEU A 40 0.61 22.07 8.91
C LEU A 40 1.98 21.55 9.36
N GLY A 41 2.05 20.66 10.36
CA GLY A 41 3.31 20.21 10.97
C GLY A 41 3.60 18.73 10.75
N GLY A 42 4.32 18.42 9.68
CA GLY A 42 5.06 17.17 9.52
C GLY A 42 4.34 16.09 8.72
N ILE A 43 4.74 15.96 7.46
CA ILE A 43 4.77 14.66 6.78
C ILE A 43 5.68 13.77 7.64
N ARG A 44 5.11 13.12 8.65
CA ARG A 44 5.83 12.12 9.45
C ARG A 44 5.83 10.85 8.61
N CYS A 45 6.94 10.63 7.93
CA CYS A 45 7.19 9.37 7.24
C CYS A 45 7.21 8.26 8.28
N ASP A 46 6.18 7.42 8.26
CA ASP A 46 6.05 6.30 9.16
C ASP A 46 6.92 5.16 8.65
N THR A 47 8.13 5.15 9.18
CA THR A 47 9.14 4.14 8.89
C THR A 47 8.73 2.78 9.45
N GLU A 48 7.75 2.72 10.35
CA GLU A 48 7.20 1.47 10.91
C GLU A 48 6.43 0.69 9.83
N TYR A 49 5.66 1.38 8.99
CA TYR A 49 4.97 0.75 7.85
C TYR A 49 5.97 0.20 6.83
N LEU A 50 7.01 0.97 6.49
CA LEU A 50 8.06 0.51 5.57
C LEU A 50 8.83 -0.70 6.10
N ARG A 51 8.93 -0.84 7.43
CA ARG A 51 9.57 -1.99 8.08
C ARG A 51 8.63 -3.19 8.22
N SER A 52 7.33 -3.00 8.08
CA SER A 52 6.35 -4.08 8.10
C SER A 52 6.53 -5.03 6.91
N HIS A 53 6.19 -6.31 7.07
CA HIS A 53 6.30 -7.33 6.01
C HIS A 53 5.59 -6.91 4.72
N PHE A 54 4.41 -6.30 4.83
CA PHE A 54 3.66 -5.79 3.66
C PHE A 54 4.30 -4.56 3.03
N GLY A 55 4.89 -3.67 3.83
CA GLY A 55 5.62 -2.50 3.34
C GLY A 55 6.87 -2.90 2.56
N ILE A 56 7.65 -3.85 3.08
CA ILE A 56 8.83 -4.39 2.39
C ILE A 56 8.44 -5.02 1.05
N LEU A 57 7.35 -5.82 1.01
CA LEU A 57 6.86 -6.40 -0.24
C LEU A 57 6.51 -5.32 -1.26
N LYS A 58 5.83 -4.25 -0.85
CA LYS A 58 5.53 -3.11 -1.74
C LYS A 58 6.77 -2.39 -2.24
N VAL A 59 7.76 -2.19 -1.39
CA VAL A 59 9.04 -1.58 -1.80
C VAL A 59 9.72 -2.45 -2.87
N ILE A 60 9.72 -3.78 -2.67
CA ILE A 60 10.28 -4.73 -3.64
C ILE A 60 9.49 -4.69 -4.96
N GLU A 61 8.16 -4.66 -4.91
CA GLU A 61 7.30 -4.52 -6.09
C GLU A 61 7.64 -3.27 -6.91
N VAL A 62 7.71 -2.11 -6.24
CA VAL A 62 8.03 -0.83 -6.88
C VAL A 62 9.45 -0.83 -7.46
N ALA A 63 10.42 -1.38 -6.73
CA ALA A 63 11.80 -1.47 -7.20
C ALA A 63 11.93 -2.38 -8.43
N LEU A 64 11.29 -3.55 -8.42
CA LEU A 64 11.32 -4.48 -9.55
C LEU A 64 10.53 -3.93 -10.76
N ALA A 65 9.42 -3.23 -10.54
CA ALA A 65 8.68 -2.56 -11.61
C ALA A 65 9.52 -1.45 -12.27
N LEU A 66 10.24 -0.65 -11.47
CA LEU A 66 11.18 0.36 -11.96
C LEU A 66 12.32 -0.27 -12.77
N ILE A 67 12.94 -1.33 -12.25
CA ILE A 67 14.02 -2.05 -12.96
C ILE A 67 13.49 -2.58 -14.30
N SER A 68 12.29 -3.16 -14.32
CA SER A 68 11.67 -3.66 -15.54
C SER A 68 11.40 -2.54 -16.55
N PHE A 69 10.94 -1.38 -16.08
CA PHE A 69 10.74 -0.18 -16.90
C PHE A 69 12.06 0.34 -17.49
N ILE A 70 13.13 0.43 -16.69
CA ILE A 70 14.45 0.84 -17.19
C ILE A 70 14.99 -0.18 -18.20
N CYS A 71 14.83 -1.49 -17.94
CA CYS A 71 15.26 -2.53 -18.85
C CYS A 71 14.57 -2.41 -20.22
N ILE A 72 13.26 -2.13 -20.27
CA ILE A 72 12.55 -1.99 -21.53
C ILE A 72 12.89 -0.70 -22.28
N GLU A 73 13.03 0.43 -21.58
CA GLU A 73 13.43 1.73 -22.15
C GLU A 73 14.81 1.71 -22.79
N THR A 74 15.73 0.92 -22.25
CA THR A 74 17.09 0.80 -22.83
C THR A 74 17.10 0.09 -24.19
N ILE A 75 16.00 -0.54 -24.61
CA ILE A 75 15.88 -1.25 -25.88
C ILE A 75 15.43 -0.26 -26.97
N MET A 76 16.38 0.53 -27.47
CA MET A 76 16.18 1.60 -28.47
C MET A 76 15.89 1.13 -29.93
N MET A 77 15.74 -0.17 -30.20
CA MET A 77 15.48 -0.69 -31.55
C MET A 77 14.55 -1.91 -31.46
N CYS A 78 13.43 -1.94 -32.19
CA CYS A 78 12.61 -3.15 -32.22
C CYS A 78 11.83 -3.40 -33.52
N SER A 79 11.78 -4.68 -33.89
CA SER A 79 10.81 -5.34 -34.75
C SER A 79 10.32 -6.56 -33.97
N PRO A 80 9.02 -6.72 -33.62
CA PRO A 80 7.85 -5.85 -33.73
C PRO A 80 7.61 -4.98 -32.47
N CYS A 81 7.29 -3.69 -32.67
CA CYS A 81 7.24 -2.70 -31.59
C CYS A 81 6.05 -2.85 -30.63
N GLY A 82 4.99 -3.55 -31.02
CA GLY A 82 3.74 -3.60 -30.24
C GLY A 82 3.88 -4.22 -28.84
N GLY A 83 4.67 -5.29 -28.71
CA GLY A 83 4.86 -5.97 -27.42
C GLY A 83 5.67 -5.15 -26.42
N ILE A 84 6.64 -4.38 -26.91
CA ILE A 84 7.49 -3.51 -26.09
C ILE A 84 6.69 -2.33 -25.53
N TYR A 85 5.95 -1.61 -26.38
CA TYR A 85 5.13 -0.48 -25.93
C TYR A 85 4.05 -0.91 -24.92
N PHE A 86 3.48 -2.10 -25.11
CA PHE A 86 2.54 -2.65 -24.15
C PHE A 86 3.19 -2.90 -22.78
N PHE A 87 4.37 -3.50 -22.76
CA PHE A 87 5.12 -3.74 -21.53
C PHE A 87 5.58 -2.44 -20.85
N GLU A 88 6.00 -1.45 -21.62
CA GLU A 88 6.37 -0.11 -21.14
C GLU A 88 5.19 0.58 -20.45
N PHE A 89 4.03 0.61 -21.10
CA PHE A 89 2.82 1.19 -20.53
C PHE A 89 2.40 0.49 -19.23
N VAL A 90 2.41 -0.84 -19.22
CA VAL A 90 2.07 -1.64 -18.03
C VAL A 90 3.06 -1.38 -16.89
N SER A 91 4.37 -1.39 -17.18
CA SER A 91 5.39 -1.20 -16.15
C SER A 91 5.38 0.22 -15.58
N CYS A 92 5.24 1.24 -16.42
CA CYS A 92 5.14 2.64 -16.01
C CYS A 92 3.88 2.87 -15.15
N SER A 93 2.71 2.44 -15.63
CA SER A 93 1.45 2.61 -14.89
C SER A 93 1.46 1.89 -13.54
N ALA A 94 1.93 0.63 -13.51
CA ALA A 94 2.01 -0.13 -12.26
C ALA A 94 3.04 0.46 -11.27
N PHE A 95 4.19 0.95 -11.77
CA PHE A 95 5.18 1.66 -10.95
C PHE A 95 4.58 2.91 -10.32
N VAL A 96 3.91 3.76 -11.10
CA VAL A 96 3.32 5.01 -10.61
C VAL A 96 2.20 4.70 -9.60
N VAL A 97 1.25 3.83 -9.93
CA VAL A 97 0.12 3.54 -9.05
C VAL A 97 0.59 2.88 -7.75
N THR A 98 1.46 1.88 -7.83
CA THR A 98 1.98 1.19 -6.64
C THR A 98 2.88 2.10 -5.81
N GLY A 99 3.67 2.96 -6.45
CA GLY A 99 4.50 3.97 -5.78
C GLY A 99 3.67 5.03 -5.05
N VAL A 100 2.58 5.51 -5.66
CA VAL A 100 1.65 6.44 -5.01
C VAL A 100 0.96 5.78 -3.82
N LEU A 101 0.48 4.54 -3.96
CA LEU A 101 -0.09 3.79 -2.83
C LEU A 101 0.92 3.61 -1.70
N LEU A 102 2.17 3.26 -2.03
CA LEU A 102 3.25 3.17 -1.05
C LEU A 102 3.47 4.50 -0.33
N LEU A 103 3.47 5.63 -1.04
CA LEU A 103 3.58 6.96 -0.45
C LEU A 103 2.40 7.26 0.49
N ILE A 104 1.17 6.99 0.07
CA ILE A 104 -0.04 7.20 0.87
C ILE A 104 0.04 6.42 2.19
N PHE A 105 0.47 5.16 2.15
CA PHE A 105 0.63 4.35 3.35
C PHE A 105 1.82 4.82 4.20
N SER A 106 2.96 5.13 3.60
CA SER A 106 4.16 5.60 4.30
C SER A 106 3.97 6.94 4.98
N LEU A 107 3.12 7.81 4.43
CA LEU A 107 2.81 9.12 5.02
C LEU A 107 1.61 9.08 5.96
N ASN A 108 1.08 7.89 6.27
CA ASN A 108 -0.16 7.70 7.04
C ASN A 108 -1.36 8.49 6.49
N LEU A 109 -1.35 8.85 5.20
CA LEU A 109 -2.43 9.63 4.58
C LEU A 109 -3.74 8.84 4.56
N HIS A 110 -3.67 7.50 4.62
CA HIS A 110 -4.82 6.62 4.78
C HIS A 110 -5.69 6.98 6.00
N THR A 111 -5.09 7.48 7.09
CA THR A 111 -5.81 7.87 8.32
C THR A 111 -6.60 9.17 8.17
N LYS A 112 -6.21 10.03 7.22
CA LYS A 112 -6.87 11.32 6.98
C LYS A 112 -8.10 11.21 6.07
N VAL A 113 -8.22 10.13 5.30
CA VAL A 113 -9.35 9.88 4.40
C VAL A 113 -9.95 8.51 4.69
N PRO A 114 -10.75 8.38 5.78
CA PRO A 114 -11.33 7.10 6.20
C PRO A 114 -12.49 6.63 5.31
N HIS A 115 -12.97 7.45 4.38
CA HIS A 115 -14.10 7.11 3.50
C HIS A 115 -13.77 6.01 2.48
N ILE A 116 -12.49 5.76 2.19
CA ILE A 116 -12.05 4.78 1.18
C ILE A 116 -11.42 3.57 1.88
N ASN A 117 -11.86 2.38 1.48
CA ASN A 117 -11.27 1.11 1.94
C ASN A 117 -9.90 0.90 1.28
N TRP A 118 -8.86 1.51 1.84
CA TRP A 118 -7.49 1.46 1.31
C TRP A 118 -6.95 0.03 1.13
N ASN A 119 -7.34 -0.92 1.99
CA ASN A 119 -6.97 -2.32 1.85
C ASN A 119 -7.58 -2.99 0.61
N LEU A 120 -8.81 -2.60 0.24
CA LEU A 120 -9.45 -3.09 -0.98
C LEU A 120 -8.81 -2.46 -2.21
N THR A 121 -8.54 -1.15 -2.17
CA THR A 121 -7.81 -0.46 -3.24
C THR A 121 -6.45 -1.12 -3.50
N ASP A 122 -5.73 -1.48 -2.44
CA ASP A 122 -4.46 -2.17 -2.55
C ASP A 122 -4.58 -3.57 -3.16
N LEU A 123 -5.57 -4.34 -2.72
CA LEU A 123 -5.87 -5.66 -3.28
C LEU A 123 -6.22 -5.57 -4.77
N VAL A 124 -7.05 -4.59 -5.15
CA VAL A 124 -7.43 -4.38 -6.56
C VAL A 124 -6.21 -3.97 -7.39
N ASN A 125 -5.38 -3.05 -6.90
CA ASN A 125 -4.15 -2.66 -7.59
C ASN A 125 -3.20 -3.85 -7.79
N THR A 126 -3.01 -4.67 -6.77
CA THR A 126 -2.12 -5.84 -6.85
C THR A 126 -2.66 -6.87 -7.84
N VAL A 127 -3.96 -7.18 -7.82
CA VAL A 127 -4.60 -8.09 -8.80
C VAL A 127 -4.47 -7.55 -10.23
N ILE A 128 -4.82 -6.29 -10.46
CA ILE A 128 -4.73 -5.66 -11.78
C ILE A 128 -3.28 -5.69 -12.28
N SER A 129 -2.33 -5.30 -11.43
CA SER A 129 -0.89 -5.31 -11.76
C SER A 129 -0.40 -6.73 -12.07
N THR A 130 -0.77 -7.76 -11.28
CA THR A 130 -0.41 -9.15 -11.59
C THR A 130 -0.86 -9.57 -12.99
N PHE A 131 -2.12 -9.28 -13.32
CA PHE A 131 -2.72 -9.71 -14.57
C PHE A 131 -2.04 -9.04 -15.77
N PHE A 132 -1.84 -7.71 -15.70
CA PHE A 132 -1.20 -6.97 -16.77
C PHE A 132 0.29 -7.32 -16.94
N PHE A 133 1.05 -7.46 -15.85
CA PHE A 133 2.46 -7.86 -15.95
C PHE A 133 2.62 -9.28 -16.49
N LEU A 134 1.74 -10.21 -16.11
CA LEU A 134 1.73 -11.57 -16.64
C LEU A 134 1.47 -11.52 -18.15
N LEU A 135 0.41 -10.83 -18.56
CA LEU A 135 0.06 -10.70 -19.98
C LEU A 135 1.17 -10.05 -20.78
N ALA A 136 1.76 -8.96 -20.28
CA ALA A 136 2.86 -8.26 -20.93
C ALA A 136 4.11 -9.14 -21.04
N SER A 137 4.43 -9.91 -20.00
CA SER A 137 5.55 -10.86 -20.02
C SER A 137 5.33 -12.00 -21.02
N ILE A 138 4.10 -12.53 -21.13
CA ILE A 138 3.74 -13.54 -22.14
C ILE A 138 3.86 -12.98 -23.55
N VAL A 139 3.32 -11.78 -23.79
CA VAL A 139 3.39 -11.12 -25.11
C VAL A 139 4.85 -10.88 -25.49
N LEU A 140 5.67 -10.36 -24.57
CA LEU A 140 7.09 -10.14 -24.81
C LEU A 140 7.82 -11.48 -25.06
N ALA A 141 7.53 -12.53 -24.30
CA ALA A 141 8.11 -13.87 -24.51
C ALA A 141 7.69 -14.49 -25.85
N ALA A 142 6.42 -14.34 -26.25
CA ALA A 142 5.90 -14.84 -27.52
C ALA A 142 6.57 -14.12 -28.71
N VAL A 143 6.76 -12.81 -28.61
CA VAL A 143 7.51 -12.04 -29.62
C VAL A 143 8.95 -12.53 -29.73
N ASN A 144 9.61 -12.82 -28.61
CA ASN A 144 10.96 -13.38 -28.59
C ASN A 144 11.03 -14.79 -29.24
N GLN A 145 10.04 -15.65 -29.04
CA GLN A 145 10.00 -16.99 -29.62
C GLN A 145 9.60 -17.05 -31.10
N SER A 146 8.78 -16.12 -31.57
CA SER A 146 8.19 -16.14 -32.93
C SER A 146 9.19 -15.85 -34.04
N GLY A 147 10.47 -15.56 -33.74
CA GLY A 147 11.50 -15.30 -34.74
C GLY A 147 11.30 -14.02 -35.57
N ALA A 148 10.26 -13.20 -35.32
CA ALA A 148 10.06 -11.90 -35.96
C ALA A 148 11.17 -10.87 -35.61
N GLY A 149 12.01 -11.18 -34.62
CA GLY A 149 13.28 -10.50 -34.31
C GLY A 149 14.55 -11.30 -34.67
N ALA A 150 14.42 -12.52 -35.19
CA ALA A 150 15.55 -13.41 -35.54
C ALA A 150 16.14 -13.15 -36.94
N ASN A 151 15.60 -12.17 -37.67
CA ASN A 151 16.10 -11.77 -39.00
C ASN A 151 17.06 -10.57 -38.95
N VAL A 152 17.69 -10.29 -37.81
CA VAL A 152 18.86 -9.41 -37.78
C VAL A 152 20.06 -10.28 -37.52
N THR A 153 20.76 -10.54 -38.62
CA THR A 153 22.18 -10.87 -38.70
C THR A 153 22.93 -10.64 -37.40
N SER A 154 23.64 -11.69 -37.00
CA SER A 154 24.82 -11.61 -36.13
C SER A 154 25.77 -10.51 -36.62
N VAL A 155 25.50 -9.26 -36.26
CA VAL A 155 26.50 -8.22 -36.25
C VAL A 155 27.26 -8.43 -34.96
N LYS A 156 28.43 -9.02 -35.14
CA LYS A 156 29.50 -9.26 -34.19
C LYS A 156 29.86 -7.96 -33.48
N GLY A 157 29.10 -7.59 -32.44
CA GLY A 157 29.34 -6.38 -31.67
C GLY A 157 28.13 -5.90 -30.86
N SER A 158 28.12 -6.28 -29.57
CA SER A 158 27.51 -5.57 -28.43
C SER A 158 26.02 -5.84 -28.05
N ARG A 159 25.84 -6.74 -27.08
CA ARG A 159 24.97 -6.61 -25.88
C ARG A 159 23.43 -6.53 -26.04
N LYS A 160 22.87 -6.44 -27.25
CA LYS A 160 21.43 -6.18 -27.48
C LYS A 160 20.46 -7.34 -27.14
N SER A 161 20.85 -8.60 -27.35
CA SER A 161 19.99 -9.77 -27.07
C SER A 161 19.80 -10.07 -25.57
N GLY A 162 20.75 -9.65 -24.72
CA GLY A 162 20.65 -9.89 -23.27
C GLY A 162 19.60 -9.02 -22.57
N ALA A 163 19.34 -7.81 -23.08
CA ALA A 163 18.40 -6.88 -22.48
C ALA A 163 16.93 -7.36 -22.63
N GLU A 164 16.58 -7.91 -23.79
CA GLU A 164 15.24 -8.47 -24.05
C GLU A 164 14.96 -9.67 -23.14
N ILE A 165 15.92 -10.60 -23.01
CA ILE A 165 15.82 -11.75 -22.12
C ILE A 165 15.73 -11.29 -20.66
N ALA A 166 16.54 -10.31 -20.26
CA ALA A 166 16.49 -9.74 -18.92
C ALA A 166 15.12 -9.11 -18.63
N ALA A 167 14.55 -8.33 -19.57
CA ALA A 167 13.24 -7.71 -19.40
C ALA A 167 12.13 -8.75 -19.21
N VAL A 168 12.17 -9.87 -19.96
CA VAL A 168 11.22 -10.99 -19.77
C VAL A 168 11.38 -11.62 -18.39
N VAL A 169 12.63 -11.92 -17.97
CA VAL A 169 12.89 -12.51 -16.66
C VAL A 169 12.43 -11.59 -15.53
N PHE A 170 12.75 -10.31 -15.60
CA PHE A 170 12.29 -9.32 -14.60
C PHE A 170 10.76 -9.17 -14.62
N GLY A 171 10.11 -9.20 -15.79
CA GLY A 171 8.65 -9.20 -15.90
C GLY A 171 7.98 -10.39 -15.20
N PHE A 172 8.54 -11.59 -15.35
CA PHE A 172 8.08 -12.78 -14.62
C PHE A 172 8.36 -12.68 -13.11
N LEU A 173 9.51 -12.14 -12.71
CA LEU A 173 9.83 -11.91 -11.29
C LEU A 173 8.85 -10.93 -10.65
N VAL A 174 8.56 -9.80 -11.32
CA VAL A 174 7.54 -8.83 -10.89
C VAL A 174 6.20 -9.54 -10.73
N THR A 175 5.78 -10.31 -11.75
CA THR A 175 4.53 -11.08 -11.70
C THR A 175 4.48 -12.01 -10.50
N GLY A 176 5.57 -12.73 -10.21
CA GLY A 176 5.67 -13.64 -9.06
C GLY A 176 5.56 -12.92 -7.72
N VAL A 177 6.22 -11.76 -7.56
CA VAL A 177 6.14 -10.97 -6.32
C VAL A 177 4.74 -10.40 -6.12
N TYR A 178 4.15 -9.79 -7.15
CA TYR A 178 2.77 -9.30 -7.07
C TYR A 178 1.77 -10.43 -6.81
N ALA A 179 1.98 -11.62 -7.40
CA ALA A 179 1.13 -12.79 -7.18
C ALA A 179 1.25 -13.31 -5.74
N PHE A 180 2.46 -13.31 -5.18
CA PHE A 180 2.69 -13.66 -3.78
C PHE A 180 2.02 -12.65 -2.84
N ASN A 181 2.15 -11.35 -3.11
CA ASN A 181 1.48 -10.31 -2.33
C ASN A 181 -0.05 -10.45 -2.41
N CYS A 182 -0.59 -10.67 -3.62
CA CYS A 182 -2.02 -10.95 -3.83
C CYS A 182 -2.47 -12.19 -3.04
N TYR A 183 -1.70 -13.29 -3.07
CA TYR A 183 -2.01 -14.49 -2.30
C TYR A 183 -2.05 -14.21 -0.79
N LEU A 184 -1.08 -13.46 -0.26
CA LEU A 184 -1.07 -13.07 1.15
C LEU A 184 -2.25 -12.16 1.51
N ALA A 185 -2.57 -11.20 0.64
CA ALA A 185 -3.69 -10.28 0.83
C ALA A 185 -5.04 -11.02 0.80
N VAL A 186 -5.24 -11.95 -0.13
CA VAL A 186 -6.44 -12.81 -0.18
C VAL A 186 -6.49 -13.73 1.04
N ARG A 187 -5.37 -14.32 1.47
CA ARG A 187 -5.34 -15.17 2.66
C ARG A 187 -5.67 -14.37 3.93
N ARG A 188 -5.21 -13.12 4.02
CA ARG A 188 -5.57 -12.18 5.10
C ARG A 188 -7.05 -11.84 5.05
N TRP A 189 -7.59 -11.52 3.88
CA TRP A 189 -9.01 -11.21 3.70
C TRP A 189 -9.91 -12.38 4.11
N ARG A 190 -9.60 -13.60 3.66
CA ARG A 190 -10.34 -14.82 4.08
C ARG A 190 -10.27 -15.08 5.58
N ARG A 191 -9.14 -14.80 6.23
CA ARG A 191 -9.02 -14.89 7.71
C ARG A 191 -9.84 -13.80 8.42
N GLY A 192 -9.87 -12.60 7.84
CA GLY A 192 -10.65 -11.47 8.34
C GLY A 192 -12.16 -11.70 8.24
N GLU A 193 -12.66 -12.28 7.15
CA GLU A 193 -14.07 -12.69 7.02
C GLU A 193 -14.44 -13.78 8.04
N GLY A 194 -13.51 -14.71 8.33
CA GLY A 194 -13.71 -15.69 9.41
C GLY A 194 -13.87 -15.04 10.79
N GLN A 195 -13.07 -14.02 11.10
CA GLN A 195 -13.12 -13.30 12.38
C GLN A 195 -14.35 -12.36 12.48
N ALA A 196 -14.69 -11.65 11.40
CA ALA A 196 -15.87 -10.79 11.35
C ALA A 196 -17.17 -11.62 11.42
N GLY A 197 -17.22 -12.78 10.74
CA GLY A 197 -18.33 -13.72 10.83
C GLY A 197 -18.47 -14.36 12.23
N GLN A 198 -17.35 -14.66 12.89
CA GLN A 198 -17.36 -15.14 14.28
C GLN A 198 -17.83 -14.06 15.28
N LEU A 199 -17.40 -12.81 15.12
CA LEU A 199 -17.86 -11.69 15.95
C LEU A 199 -19.36 -11.45 15.77
N ALA A 200 -19.85 -11.39 14.53
CA ALA A 200 -21.28 -11.24 14.25
C ALA A 200 -22.13 -12.42 14.79
N SER A 201 -21.64 -13.65 14.67
CA SER A 201 -22.29 -14.84 15.24
C SER A 201 -22.30 -14.82 16.77
N SER A 202 -21.20 -14.38 17.39
CA SER A 202 -21.12 -14.22 18.85
C SER A 202 -22.04 -13.13 19.38
N GLU A 203 -22.16 -12.00 18.68
CA GLU A 203 -23.09 -10.93 19.03
C GLU A 203 -24.55 -11.36 18.85
N TYR A 204 -24.85 -12.07 17.76
CA TYR A 204 -26.18 -12.65 17.53
C TYR A 204 -26.55 -13.67 18.63
N MET A 205 -25.63 -14.57 19.01
CA MET A 205 -25.85 -15.50 20.12
C MET A 205 -26.05 -14.78 21.45
N ARG A 206 -25.23 -13.75 21.74
CA ARG A 206 -25.35 -12.93 22.96
C ARG A 206 -26.70 -12.22 23.03
N ALA A 207 -27.13 -11.59 21.93
CA ALA A 207 -28.43 -10.92 21.84
C ALA A 207 -29.60 -11.91 22.03
N ARG A 208 -29.50 -13.12 21.45
CA ARG A 208 -30.49 -14.18 21.64
C ARG A 208 -30.59 -14.64 23.09
N THR A 209 -29.48 -14.83 23.79
CA THR A 209 -29.49 -15.24 25.21
C THR A 209 -30.03 -14.14 26.13
N ALA A 210 -29.73 -12.86 25.83
CA ALA A 210 -30.26 -11.73 26.59
C ALA A 210 -31.79 -11.65 26.48
N SER A 211 -32.34 -11.79 25.26
CA SER A 211 -33.79 -11.79 25.04
C SER A 211 -34.49 -12.96 25.73
N ARG A 212 -33.86 -14.14 25.83
CA ARG A 212 -34.44 -15.29 26.54
C ARG A 212 -34.47 -15.10 28.06
N GLY A 213 -33.46 -14.44 28.63
CA GLY A 213 -33.40 -14.14 30.06
C GLY A 213 -34.44 -13.09 30.51
N GLU A 214 -34.78 -12.12 29.66
CA GLU A 214 -35.85 -11.15 29.95
C GLU A 214 -37.25 -11.79 29.98
N VAL A 215 -37.48 -12.84 29.19
CA VAL A 215 -38.79 -13.53 29.15
C VAL A 215 -39.03 -14.35 30.42
N GLU A 216 -37.99 -14.97 31.00
CA GLU A 216 -38.09 -15.70 32.27
C GLU A 216 -38.11 -14.78 33.50
N ALA A 217 -37.62 -13.54 33.40
CA ALA A 217 -37.58 -12.60 34.50
C ALA A 217 -38.89 -11.81 34.72
N ARG A 218 -39.92 -12.03 33.90
CA ARG A 218 -41.28 -11.57 34.21
C ARG A 218 -41.93 -12.59 35.16
N PRO A 219 -42.06 -12.30 36.47
CA PRO A 219 -42.94 -13.10 37.30
C PRO A 219 -44.35 -12.93 36.73
N GLU A 220 -44.97 -14.04 36.33
CA GLU A 220 -46.39 -14.11 35.97
C GLU A 220 -47.19 -13.41 37.08
N LEU A 221 -47.63 -12.17 36.81
CA LEU A 221 -48.51 -11.40 37.68
C LEU A 221 -49.87 -12.10 37.67
N GLN A 222 -50.03 -13.01 38.63
CA GLN A 222 -51.27 -13.70 38.98
C GLN A 222 -52.22 -12.78 39.74
#